data_AF-A0AAE1A8K9-F1
#
_entry.id   AF-A0AAE1A8K9-F1
#
_cell.length_a   1.000
_cell.length_b   1.000
_cell.length_c   1.000
_cell.angle_alpha   90.00
_cell.angle_beta   90.00
_cell.angle_gamma   90.00
#
_symmetry.space_group_name_H-M   'P 1'
#
loop_
_entity.id
_entity.type
_entity.pdbx_description
1 polymer ?
#
loop_
_entity_poly.entity_id
_entity_poly.type
_entity_poly.pdbx_seq_one_letter_code
_entity_poly.pdbx_strand_id
1 'polypeptide(L)'
;MKVRENGADERTYDPDGLTRRASCLCFRDDSEKEILLITSTSSSCKWLVPGGGINVGEEPQDAAVREAREEAGVVGVVGRLLGIFENKEKQTRTWVFALYVKQLEDQWAEAKIRKREWHNLAEAKRILQLHKPIQATYISVMDGTDKVS
;
A
#
# COMPACT_ATOMS: atom_id res chain seq x y z
N MET A 1 -0.64 -21.97 1.57
CA MET A 1 0.28 -20.94 2.08
C MET A 1 1.60 -21.62 2.42
N LYS A 2 2.73 -21.10 1.90
CA LYS A 2 4.07 -21.57 2.27
C LYS A 2 4.76 -20.46 3.06
N VAL A 3 5.58 -20.84 4.04
CA VAL A 3 6.42 -19.92 4.83
C VAL A 3 7.87 -20.23 4.52
N ARG A 4 8.71 -19.21 4.36
CA ARG A 4 10.17 -19.36 4.28
C ARG A 4 10.81 -18.32 5.18
N GLU A 5 11.63 -18.77 6.11
CA GLU A 5 12.45 -17.90 6.96
C GLU A 5 13.67 -17.43 6.16
N ASN A 6 13.79 -16.12 5.95
CA ASN A 6 15.02 -15.50 5.49
C ASN A 6 15.21 -14.20 6.29
N GLY A 7 15.97 -14.28 7.37
CA GLY A 7 16.53 -13.13 8.12
C GLY A 7 15.55 -11.97 8.39
N ALA A 8 14.93 -12.01 9.57
CA ALA A 8 14.20 -10.92 10.25
C ALA A 8 12.78 -10.55 9.78
N ASP A 9 12.20 -11.19 8.76
CA ASP A 9 10.83 -10.91 8.34
C ASP A 9 10.14 -12.21 7.84
N GLU A 10 9.11 -12.68 8.56
CA GLU A 10 8.36 -13.90 8.21
C GLU A 10 7.50 -13.64 6.97
N ARG A 11 8.09 -13.89 5.79
CA ARG A 11 7.37 -13.71 4.53
C ARG A 11 6.43 -14.88 4.25
N THR A 12 5.24 -14.53 3.81
CA THR A 12 4.23 -15.50 3.40
C THR A 12 4.10 -15.57 1.89
N TYR A 13 3.83 -16.77 1.38
CA TYR A 13 3.80 -17.06 -0.05
C TYR A 13 2.52 -17.77 -0.46
N ASP A 14 2.00 -17.38 -1.62
CA ASP A 14 0.94 -18.09 -2.33
C ASP A 14 1.45 -19.43 -2.90
N PRO A 15 0.54 -20.37 -3.26
CA PRO A 15 0.94 -21.67 -3.81
C PRO A 15 1.79 -21.58 -5.08
N ASP A 16 1.60 -20.53 -5.88
CA ASP A 16 2.34 -20.20 -7.10
C ASP A 16 3.71 -19.54 -6.83
N GLY A 17 4.06 -19.31 -5.55
CA GLY A 17 5.36 -18.79 -5.13
C GLY A 17 5.44 -17.27 -5.00
N LEU A 18 4.34 -16.54 -5.25
CA LEU A 18 4.33 -15.08 -5.10
C LEU A 18 4.33 -14.70 -3.61
N THR A 19 5.16 -13.71 -3.24
CA THR A 19 5.16 -13.14 -1.90
C THR A 19 3.86 -12.37 -1.67
N ARG A 20 3.16 -12.66 -0.58
CA ARG A 20 1.90 -12.00 -0.22
C ARG A 20 2.18 -10.66 0.46
N ARG A 21 1.52 -9.61 -0.01
CA ARG A 21 1.68 -8.24 0.48
C ARG A 21 0.33 -7.55 0.67
N ALA A 22 0.28 -6.56 1.53
CA ALA A 22 -0.91 -5.73 1.69
C ALA A 22 -0.55 -4.24 1.60
N SER A 23 -1.49 -3.43 1.14
CA SER A 23 -1.29 -1.99 0.95
C SER A 23 -2.62 -1.24 1.07
N CYS A 24 -2.54 0.04 1.43
CA CYS A 24 -3.70 0.92 1.53
C CYS A 24 -3.53 2.15 0.64
N LEU A 25 -4.56 2.49 -0.15
CA LEU A 25 -4.76 3.87 -0.56
C LEU A 25 -5.38 4.62 0.62
N CYS A 26 -4.52 5.32 1.36
CA CYS A 26 -4.93 6.12 2.52
C CYS A 26 -5.55 7.43 2.03
N PHE A 27 -6.87 7.48 1.90
CA PHE A 27 -7.63 8.65 1.52
C PHE A 27 -7.79 9.62 2.68
N ARG A 28 -7.69 10.92 2.37
CA ARG A 28 -7.86 11.98 3.37
C ARG A 28 -9.24 11.96 4.02
N ASP A 29 -10.26 11.69 3.21
CA ASP A 29 -11.67 11.61 3.60
C ASP A 29 -12.46 10.81 2.56
N ASP A 30 -13.77 10.70 2.79
CA ASP A 30 -14.71 9.91 1.98
C ASP A 30 -14.92 10.48 0.57
N SER A 31 -14.37 11.66 0.23
CA SER A 31 -14.40 12.19 -1.13
C SER A 31 -13.43 11.49 -2.08
N GLU A 32 -12.48 10.71 -1.53
CA GLU A 32 -11.49 9.92 -2.27
C GLU A 32 -10.64 10.73 -3.27
N LYS A 33 -10.44 12.04 -3.03
CA LYS A 33 -9.71 12.94 -3.94
C LYS A 33 -8.22 13.01 -3.71
N GLU A 34 -7.79 12.79 -2.48
CA GLU A 34 -6.39 12.88 -2.05
C GLU A 34 -5.98 11.60 -1.34
N ILE A 35 -4.79 11.12 -1.66
CA ILE A 35 -4.15 9.99 -0.99
C ILE A 35 -2.82 10.40 -0.37
N LEU A 36 -2.45 9.70 0.70
CA LEU A 36 -1.16 9.86 1.33
C LEU A 36 -0.12 8.96 0.67
N LEU A 37 0.96 9.56 0.16
CA LEU A 37 2.15 8.83 -0.27
C LEU A 37 3.26 8.96 0.75
N ILE A 38 4.19 8.02 0.71
CA ILE A 38 5.40 8.03 1.53
C ILE A 38 6.66 7.88 0.69
N THR A 39 7.79 8.36 1.18
CA THR A 39 9.07 8.19 0.50
C THR A 39 9.61 6.77 0.64
N SER A 40 10.30 6.29 -0.40
CA SER A 40 11.05 5.03 -0.40
C SER A 40 12.25 5.11 0.55
N THR A 41 12.46 4.07 1.36
CA THR A 41 13.62 4.00 2.28
C THR A 41 14.96 4.01 1.55
N SER A 42 15.03 3.45 0.33
CA SER A 42 16.23 3.44 -0.50
C SER A 42 16.49 4.72 -1.30
N SER A 43 15.52 5.65 -1.35
CA SER A 43 15.65 6.92 -2.08
C SER A 43 14.55 7.89 -1.67
N SER A 44 14.94 8.95 -0.97
CA SER A 44 14.01 10.00 -0.49
C SER A 44 13.30 10.77 -1.61
N CYS A 45 13.80 10.70 -2.86
CA CYS A 45 13.17 11.34 -4.02
C CYS A 45 12.08 10.48 -4.69
N LYS A 46 11.87 9.24 -4.23
CA LYS A 46 10.88 8.33 -4.81
C LYS A 46 9.73 8.15 -3.83
N TRP A 47 8.51 8.33 -4.31
CA TRP A 47 7.31 8.10 -3.52
C TRP A 47 6.68 6.75 -3.85
N LEU A 48 5.92 6.21 -2.90
CA LEU A 48 5.21 4.94 -3.00
C LEU A 48 3.96 4.95 -2.12
N VAL A 49 3.03 4.03 -2.42
CA VAL A 49 1.87 3.73 -1.58
C VAL A 49 2.31 2.86 -0.39
N PRO A 50 1.92 3.18 0.86
CA PRO A 50 2.29 2.39 2.04
C PRO A 50 1.85 0.94 1.93
N GLY A 51 2.69 0.01 2.34
CA GLY A 51 2.37 -1.41 2.32
C GLY A 51 3.57 -2.34 2.38
N GLY A 52 3.39 -3.50 2.98
CA GLY A 52 4.43 -4.47 3.30
C GLY A 52 3.99 -5.92 3.16
N GLY A 53 4.70 -6.82 3.86
CA GLY A 53 4.43 -8.25 3.85
C GLY A 53 3.19 -8.58 4.69
N ILE A 54 2.48 -9.64 4.32
CA ILE A 54 1.44 -10.22 5.18
C ILE A 54 2.12 -11.25 6.09
N ASN A 55 1.96 -11.11 7.41
CA ASN A 55 2.54 -12.02 8.39
C ASN A 55 1.81 -13.38 8.42
N VAL A 56 2.42 -14.38 9.06
CA VAL A 56 1.80 -15.71 9.22
C VAL A 56 0.55 -15.58 10.10
N GLY A 57 -0.59 -16.06 9.60
CA GLY A 57 -1.88 -15.97 10.29
C GLY A 57 -2.53 -14.59 10.27
N GLU A 58 -1.91 -13.60 9.61
CA GLU A 58 -2.47 -12.25 9.45
C GLU A 58 -3.40 -12.18 8.23
N GLU A 59 -4.57 -11.57 8.42
CA GLU A 59 -5.48 -11.29 7.31
C GLU A 59 -4.94 -10.13 6.46
N PRO A 60 -5.12 -10.15 5.12
CA PRO A 60 -4.60 -9.10 4.25
C PRO A 60 -5.06 -7.69 4.63
N GLN A 61 -6.29 -7.57 5.14
CA GLN A 61 -6.86 -6.30 5.59
C GLN A 61 -6.15 -5.76 6.83
N ASP A 62 -5.87 -6.62 7.81
CA ASP A 62 -5.15 -6.25 9.04
C ASP A 62 -3.71 -5.87 8.74
N ALA A 63 -3.05 -6.62 7.85
CA ALA A 63 -1.72 -6.28 7.35
C ALA A 63 -1.70 -4.89 6.68
N ALA A 64 -2.72 -4.56 5.87
CA ALA A 64 -2.80 -3.27 5.20
C ALA A 64 -2.91 -2.11 6.21
N VAL A 65 -3.68 -2.30 7.29
CA VAL A 65 -3.84 -1.33 8.38
C VAL A 65 -2.55 -1.19 9.19
N ARG A 66 -1.92 -2.30 9.55
CA ARG A 66 -0.64 -2.32 10.28
C ARG A 66 0.43 -1.55 9.50
N GLU A 67 0.62 -1.89 8.23
CA GLU A 67 1.63 -1.27 7.37
C GLU A 67 1.36 0.22 7.15
N ALA A 68 0.11 0.63 6.95
CA ALA A 68 -0.24 2.04 6.86
C ALA A 68 0.10 2.82 8.15
N ARG A 69 -0.06 2.20 9.31
CA ARG A 69 0.32 2.81 10.58
C ARG A 69 1.84 2.83 10.77
N GLU A 70 2.53 1.72 10.50
CA GLU A 70 3.98 1.60 10.69
C GLU A 70 4.78 2.50 9.74
N GLU A 71 4.42 2.53 8.45
CA GLU A 71 5.18 3.27 7.44
C GLU A 71 4.75 4.74 7.34
N ALA A 72 3.46 5.04 7.59
CA ALA A 72 2.88 6.36 7.35
C ALA A 72 2.24 7.02 8.58
N GLY A 73 2.19 6.35 9.74
CA GLY A 73 1.56 6.88 10.96
C GLY A 73 0.07 7.12 10.80
N VAL A 74 -0.61 6.34 9.95
CA VAL A 74 -2.02 6.51 9.64
C VAL A 74 -2.88 5.69 10.60
N VAL A 75 -3.85 6.34 11.23
CA VAL A 75 -4.94 5.70 11.96
C VAL A 75 -6.26 6.05 11.27
N GLY A 76 -7.01 5.03 10.87
CA GLY A 76 -8.21 5.23 10.08
C GLY A 76 -9.12 4.00 10.02
N VAL A 77 -10.18 4.12 9.23
CA VAL A 77 -11.12 3.03 8.99
C VAL A 77 -10.80 2.42 7.64
N VAL A 78 -10.47 1.13 7.65
CA VAL A 78 -10.28 0.37 6.41
C VAL A 78 -11.63 0.12 5.74
N GLY A 79 -11.66 0.34 4.43
CA GLY A 79 -12.83 0.20 3.58
C GLY A 79 -12.74 -1.02 2.67
N ARG A 80 -13.26 -0.86 1.46
CA ARG A 80 -13.32 -1.93 0.46
C ARG A 80 -11.94 -2.38 -0.03
N LEU A 81 -11.85 -3.64 -0.44
CA LEU A 81 -10.77 -4.13 -1.30
C LEU A 81 -10.91 -3.46 -2.67
N LEU A 82 -9.86 -2.77 -3.11
CA LEU A 82 -9.78 -2.13 -4.43
C LEU A 82 -9.34 -3.12 -5.51
N GLY A 83 -8.50 -4.08 -5.15
CA GLY A 83 -8.05 -5.13 -6.06
C GLY A 83 -6.85 -5.90 -5.54
N ILE A 84 -6.46 -6.89 -6.34
CA ILE A 84 -5.28 -7.71 -6.11
C ILE A 84 -4.34 -7.50 -7.30
N PHE A 85 -3.13 -7.04 -7.01
CA PHE A 85 -2.19 -6.61 -8.04
C PHE A 85 -0.92 -7.45 -7.99
N GLU A 86 -0.53 -7.99 -9.13
CA GLU A 86 0.69 -8.78 -9.26
C GLU A 86 1.83 -7.96 -9.83
N ASN A 87 3.02 -8.13 -9.25
CA ASN A 87 4.26 -7.63 -9.82
C ASN A 87 5.14 -8.83 -10.18
N LYS A 88 5.20 -9.16 -11.48
CA LYS A 88 5.98 -10.30 -11.99
C LYS A 88 7.48 -10.09 -11.83
N GLU A 89 7.99 -8.86 -11.92
CA GLU A 89 9.42 -8.58 -11.74
C GLU A 89 9.85 -8.83 -10.29
N LYS A 90 9.00 -8.47 -9.33
CA LYS A 90 9.28 -8.64 -7.89
C LYS A 90 8.72 -9.92 -7.30
N GLN A 91 7.98 -10.71 -8.07
CA GLN A 91 7.31 -11.94 -7.63
C GLN A 91 6.42 -11.69 -6.40
N THR A 92 5.56 -10.66 -6.46
CA THR A 92 4.65 -10.29 -5.36
C THR A 92 3.20 -10.24 -5.81
N ARG A 93 2.27 -10.58 -4.91
CA ARG A 93 0.83 -10.33 -5.03
C ARG A 93 0.40 -9.41 -3.88
N THR A 94 -0.15 -8.25 -4.21
CA THR A 94 -0.52 -7.22 -3.24
C THR A 94 -2.03 -7.04 -3.20
N TRP A 95 -2.64 -7.24 -2.03
CA TRP A 95 -4.01 -6.86 -1.74
C TRP A 95 -4.05 -5.37 -1.40
N VAL A 96 -4.85 -4.59 -2.13
CA VAL A 96 -4.91 -3.14 -1.96
C VAL A 96 -6.29 -2.74 -1.47
N PHE A 97 -6.35 -2.08 -0.32
CA PHE A 97 -7.60 -1.62 0.31
C PHE A 97 -7.71 -0.09 0.25
N ALA A 98 -8.93 0.42 0.29
CA ALA A 98 -9.17 1.81 0.67
C ALA A 98 -9.01 1.95 2.19
N LEU A 99 -8.44 3.06 2.65
CA LEU A 99 -8.40 3.41 4.07
C LEU A 99 -8.72 4.89 4.23
N TYR A 100 -9.73 5.21 5.05
CA TYR A 100 -10.15 6.58 5.31
C TYR A 100 -9.49 7.10 6.59
N VAL A 101 -8.57 8.05 6.44
CA VAL A 101 -7.76 8.56 7.55
C VAL A 101 -8.63 9.31 8.55
N LYS A 102 -8.51 8.96 9.82
CA LYS A 102 -9.14 9.68 10.94
C LYS A 102 -8.13 10.53 11.71
N GLN A 103 -6.89 10.04 11.79
CA GLN A 103 -5.80 10.71 12.47
C GLN A 103 -4.46 10.35 11.82
N LEU A 104 -3.54 11.32 11.83
CA LEU A 104 -2.13 11.10 11.56
C LEU A 104 -1.37 11.20 12.88
N GLU A 105 -0.61 10.16 13.23
CA GLU A 105 0.27 10.16 14.40
C GLU A 105 1.47 11.07 14.15
N ASP A 106 1.83 11.92 15.09
CA ASP A 106 3.00 12.82 14.99
C ASP A 106 4.33 12.06 15.10
N GLN A 107 4.32 10.95 15.83
CA GLN A 107 5.43 10.02 15.97
C GLN A 107 4.95 8.63 15.58
N TRP A 108 5.59 8.01 14.59
CA TRP A 108 5.28 6.67 14.11
C TRP A 108 6.57 5.88 13.85
N ALA A 109 6.45 4.56 13.66
CA ALA A 109 7.59 3.64 13.63
C ALA A 109 8.68 4.05 12.64
N GLU A 110 8.31 4.49 11.43
CA GLU A 110 9.24 4.85 10.37
C GLU A 110 9.45 6.36 10.16
N ALA A 111 9.01 7.20 11.10
CA ALA A 111 9.07 8.67 10.98
C ALA A 111 10.47 9.24 10.71
N LYS A 112 11.52 8.53 11.11
CA LYS A 112 12.91 8.95 10.94
C LYS A 112 13.45 8.67 9.54
N ILE A 113 12.86 7.71 8.83
CA ILE A 113 13.37 7.22 7.53
C ILE A 113 12.39 7.48 6.39
N ARG A 114 11.16 7.88 6.69
CA ARG A 114 10.15 8.24 5.71
C ARG A 114 9.56 9.61 5.95
N LYS A 115 9.24 10.28 4.85
CA LYS A 115 8.32 11.41 4.81
C LYS A 115 6.98 10.95 4.26
N ARG A 116 5.91 11.67 4.60
CA ARG A 116 4.56 11.47 4.09
C ARG A 116 3.99 12.78 3.56
N GLU A 117 3.24 12.72 2.47
CA GLU A 117 2.63 13.89 1.84
C GLU A 117 1.30 13.53 1.17
N TRP A 118 0.36 14.48 1.22
CA TRP A 118 -0.93 14.37 0.56
C TRP A 118 -0.79 14.77 -0.91
N HIS A 119 -1.33 13.93 -1.79
CA HIS A 119 -1.38 14.22 -3.21
C HIS A 119 -2.79 13.94 -3.73
N ASN A 120 -3.28 14.78 -4.63
CA ASN A 120 -4.46 14.42 -5.42
C ASN A 120 -4.16 13.20 -6.32
N LEU A 121 -5.20 12.49 -6.74
CA LEU A 121 -5.05 11.24 -7.51
C LEU A 121 -4.25 11.42 -8.80
N ALA A 122 -4.49 12.51 -9.55
CA ALA A 122 -3.80 12.74 -10.81
C ALA A 122 -2.29 12.91 -10.62
N GLU A 123 -1.89 13.66 -9.58
CA GLU A 123 -0.48 13.87 -9.26
C GLU A 123 0.17 12.62 -8.70
N ALA A 124 -0.50 11.94 -7.76
CA ALA A 124 0.00 10.68 -7.20
C ALA A 124 0.25 9.64 -8.31
N LYS A 125 -0.68 9.53 -9.29
CA LYS A 125 -0.53 8.64 -10.44
C LYS A 125 0.71 8.98 -11.27
N ARG A 126 0.98 10.26 -11.56
CA ARG A 126 2.19 10.68 -12.30
C ARG A 126 3.47 10.35 -11.54
N ILE A 127 3.53 10.66 -10.25
CA ILE A 127 4.69 10.39 -9.40
C ILE A 127 4.99 8.88 -9.36
N LEU A 128 3.96 8.06 -9.15
CA LEU A 128 4.10 6.61 -9.10
C LEU A 128 4.47 6.02 -10.47
N GLN A 129 3.93 6.53 -11.58
CA GLN A 129 4.19 6.00 -12.91
C GLN A 129 5.69 5.95 -13.25
N LEU A 130 6.47 6.92 -12.76
CA LEU A 130 7.90 7.03 -13.07
C LEU A 130 8.76 5.95 -12.38
N HIS A 131 8.38 5.49 -11.19
CA HIS A 131 9.25 4.66 -10.34
C HIS A 131 8.57 3.45 -9.69
N LYS A 132 7.24 3.37 -9.76
CA LYS A 132 6.34 2.35 -9.20
C LYS A 132 5.12 2.17 -10.11
N PRO A 133 5.29 1.83 -11.40
CA PRO A 133 4.18 1.78 -12.36
C PRO A 133 3.05 0.83 -11.95
N ILE A 134 3.34 -0.29 -11.27
CA ILE A 134 2.30 -1.17 -10.71
C ILE A 134 1.47 -0.44 -9.64
N GLN A 135 2.06 0.39 -8.78
CA GLN A 135 1.29 1.15 -7.78
C GLN A 135 0.43 2.25 -8.42
N ALA A 136 0.85 2.81 -9.57
CA ALA A 136 0.01 3.75 -10.31
C ALA A 136 -1.30 3.09 -10.79
N THR A 137 -1.30 1.77 -11.02
CA THR A 137 -2.53 1.02 -11.38
C THR A 137 -3.54 0.94 -10.25
N TYR A 138 -3.11 1.10 -8.98
CA TYR A 138 -4.02 1.12 -7.83
C TYR A 138 -4.98 2.31 -7.90
N ILE A 139 -4.52 3.42 -8.49
CA ILE A 139 -5.34 4.62 -8.68
C ILE A 139 -6.23 4.46 -9.90
N SER A 140 -5.75 3.82 -10.98
CA SER A 140 -6.53 3.62 -12.20
C SER A 140 -7.82 2.83 -11.98
N VAL A 141 -7.88 1.91 -11.01
CA VAL A 141 -9.13 1.18 -10.70
C VAL A 141 -10.20 2.07 -10.05
N MET A 142 -9.83 3.25 -9.56
CA MET A 142 -10.75 4.25 -9.02
C MET A 142 -11.43 5.08 -10.11
N ASP A 143 -10.83 5.15 -11.30
CA ASP A 143 -11.29 6.00 -12.42
C ASP A 143 -12.54 5.43 -13.15
N GLY A 144 -13.04 4.25 -12.75
CA GLY A 144 -14.38 3.81 -13.14
C GLY A 144 -14.58 3.46 -14.63
N THR A 145 -13.64 2.77 -15.26
CA THR A 145 -13.93 2.00 -16.49
C THR A 145 -13.79 0.49 -16.25
N ASP A 146 -14.62 -0.03 -15.35
CA ASP A 146 -15.12 -1.39 -15.42
C ASP A 146 -16.59 -1.36 -14.99
N LYS A 147 -17.42 -0.75 -15.83
CA LYS A 147 -18.79 -1.27 -15.99
C LYS A 147 -18.65 -2.62 -16.69
N VAL A 148 -18.45 -3.67 -15.90
CA VAL A 148 -18.70 -5.04 -16.38
C VAL A 148 -20.15 -5.05 -16.85
N SER A 149 -20.31 -5.19 -18.17
CA SER A 149 -21.59 -5.44 -18.84
C SER A 149 -21.85 -6.93 -18.89
#